data_AF-A0A418QI17-F1
#
_entry.id   AF-A0A418QI17-F1
#
_cell.length_a   1.000
_cell.length_b   1.000
_cell.length_c   1.000
_cell.angle_alpha   90.00
_cell.angle_beta   90.00
_cell.angle_gamma   90.00
#
_symmetry.space_group_name_H-M   'P 1'
#
loop_
_entity.id
_entity.type
_entity.pdbx_description
1 polymer ?
#
loop_
_entity_poly.entity_id
_entity_poly.type
_entity_poly.pdbx_seq_one_letter_code
_entity_poly.pdbx_strand_id
1 'polypeptide(L)' 'MGDDLKFGPDAQTPAQRAYVLQQAKAANPGIVRNATPYTHQLYGRYVAGELSWAQVCELRDAHKAVPGIDTPA' A
#
# COMPACT_ATOMS: atom_id res chain seq x y z
N MET A 1 -19.04 10.46 -25.15
CA MET A 1 -18.48 11.02 -23.91
C MET A 1 -17.92 9.85 -23.13
N GLY A 2 -16.60 9.74 -23.04
CA GLY A 2 -15.90 8.56 -22.56
C GLY A 2 -15.45 8.71 -21.10
N ASP A 3 -15.66 7.62 -20.35
CA ASP A 3 -14.79 7.13 -19.27
C ASP A 3 -14.79 7.84 -17.91
N ASP A 4 -15.96 8.24 -17.40
CA ASP A 4 -16.08 8.81 -16.04
C ASP A 4 -16.64 7.84 -14.99
N LEU A 5 -16.62 6.52 -15.23
CA LEU A 5 -17.19 5.52 -14.30
C LEU A 5 -16.17 4.63 -13.59
N LYS A 6 -14.87 4.75 -13.87
CA LYS A 6 -13.85 3.96 -13.13
C LYS A 6 -13.67 4.41 -11.67
N PHE A 7 -14.18 5.59 -11.35
CA PHE A 7 -13.90 6.30 -10.13
C PHE A 7 -15.23 6.85 -9.58
N GLY A 8 -16.05 6.00 -8.95
CA GLY A 8 -17.26 6.43 -8.23
C GLY A 8 -16.94 7.42 -7.10
N PRO A 9 -17.89 7.97 -6.33
CA PRO A 9 -17.61 8.93 -5.24
C PRO A 9 -16.61 8.43 -4.16
N ASP A 10 -16.32 7.12 -4.14
CA ASP A 10 -15.19 6.41 -3.51
C ASP A 10 -13.84 6.51 -4.26
N ALA A 11 -13.72 7.46 -5.19
CA ALA A 11 -12.57 7.71 -6.04
C ALA A 11 -11.52 8.54 -5.32
N GLN A 12 -10.78 7.92 -4.41
CA GLN A 12 -9.54 8.55 -3.99
C GLN A 12 -8.64 8.73 -5.20
N THR A 13 -8.43 9.99 -5.58
CA THR A 13 -7.48 10.39 -6.61
C THR A 13 -6.06 9.93 -6.22
N PRO A 14 -5.14 9.72 -7.18
CA PRO A 14 -3.75 9.41 -6.87
C PRO A 14 -3.13 10.37 -5.84
N ALA A 15 -3.44 11.66 -5.94
CA ALA A 15 -2.99 12.69 -5.00
C ALA A 15 -3.52 12.46 -3.57
N GLN A 16 -4.81 12.11 -3.42
CA GLN A 16 -5.38 11.77 -2.11
C GLN A 16 -4.78 10.50 -1.53
N ARG A 17 -4.56 9.47 -2.34
CA ARG A 17 -3.91 8.22 -1.90
C ARG A 17 -2.48 8.47 -1.42
N ALA A 18 -1.74 9.35 -2.10
CA ALA A 18 -0.40 9.76 -1.69
C ALA A 18 -0.42 10.55 -0.37
N TYR A 19 -1.44 11.38 -0.16
CA TYR A 19 -1.62 12.10 1.10
C TYR A 19 -1.93 11.17 2.27
N VAL A 20 -2.86 10.21 2.09
CA VAL A 20 -3.17 9.18 3.08
C VAL A 20 -1.94 8.34 3.41
N LEU A 21 -1.14 7.98 2.39
CA LEU A 21 0.12 7.27 2.60
C LEU A 21 1.12 8.08 3.42
N GLN A 22 1.27 9.38 3.16
CA GLN A 22 2.12 10.25 3.97
C GLN A 22 1.62 10.36 5.41
N GLN A 23 0.31 10.46 5.62
CA GLN A 23 -0.28 10.51 6.95
C GLN A 23 -0.08 9.20 7.71
N ALA A 24 -0.21 8.04 7.05
CA ALA A 24 0.09 6.73 7.62
C ALA A 24 1.58 6.57 7.98
N LYS A 25 2.48 7.09 7.14
CA LYS A 25 3.92 7.15 7.42
C LYS A 25 4.24 8.02 8.63
N ALA A 26 3.58 9.17 8.75
CA ALA A 26 3.75 10.10 9.88
C ALA A 26 3.18 9.52 11.19
N ALA A 27 2.02 8.86 11.13
CA ALA A 27 1.38 8.24 12.29
C ALA A 27 2.14 7.00 12.80
N ASN A 28 2.83 6.27 11.91
CA ASN A 28 3.62 5.12 12.29
C ASN A 28 4.97 5.09 11.53
N PRO A 29 6.00 5.76 12.06
CA PRO A 29 7.33 5.81 11.44
C PRO A 29 7.98 4.43 11.31
N GLY A 30 7.55 3.45 12.10
CA GLY A 30 8.02 2.06 12.03
C GLY A 30 7.71 1.36 10.71
N ILE A 31 6.65 1.78 10.02
CA ILE A 31 6.27 1.24 8.70
C ILE A 31 7.28 1.69 7.63
N VAL A 32 7.84 2.89 7.77
CA VAL A 32 8.80 3.48 6.82
C VAL A 32 10.22 3.05 7.12
N ARG A 33 10.56 2.88 8.40
CA ARG A 33 11.90 2.49 8.86
C ARG A 33 12.39 1.17 8.26
N ASN A 34 11.47 0.26 7.96
CA ASN A 34 11.75 -1.03 7.32
C ASN A 34 11.10 -1.18 5.95
N ALA A 35 10.74 -0.07 5.28
CA ALA A 35 10.14 -0.14 3.96
C ALA A 35 11.20 -0.61 2.95
N THR A 36 11.14 -1.90 2.61
CA THR A 36 11.97 -2.49 1.56
C THR A 36 11.64 -1.85 0.21
N PRO A 37 12.54 -1.92 -0.79
CA PRO A 37 12.25 -1.44 -2.15
C PRO A 37 10.94 -2.03 -2.72
N TYR A 38 10.62 -3.27 -2.36
CA TYR A 38 9.34 -3.91 -2.66
C TYR A 38 8.13 -3.16 -2.09
N THR A 39 8.20 -2.75 -0.82
CA THR A 39 7.15 -1.98 -0.16
C THR A 39 6.95 -0.61 -0.84
N HIS A 40 8.03 0.03 -1.29
CA HIS A 40 7.96 1.27 -2.07
C HIS A 40 7.25 1.06 -3.42
N GLN A 41 7.48 -0.08 -4.10
CA GLN A 41 6.81 -0.43 -5.34
C GLN A 41 5.30 -0.64 -5.15
N LEU A 42 4.90 -1.29 -4.04
CA LEU A 42 3.49 -1.47 -3.68
C LEU A 42 2.78 -0.13 -3.46
N TYR A 43 3.44 0.83 -2.80
CA TYR A 43 2.90 2.17 -2.60
C TYR A 43 2.70 2.93 -3.92
N GLY A 44 3.63 2.80 -4.87
CA GLY A 44 3.46 3.37 -6.22
C GLY A 44 2.23 2.81 -6.93
N ARG A 45 2.01 1.49 -6.86
CA ARG A 45 0.82 0.83 -7.44
C ARG A 45 -0.49 1.23 -6.76
N TYR A 46 -0.47 1.42 -5.44
CA TYR A 46 -1.64 1.93 -4.71
C TYR A 46 -2.01 3.35 -5.13
N VAL A 47 -1.01 4.24 -5.23
CA VAL A 47 -1.21 5.62 -5.69
C VAL A 47 -1.72 5.64 -7.13
N ALA A 48 -1.19 4.78 -8.00
CA ALA A 48 -1.64 4.66 -9.39
C ALA A 48 -3.06 4.09 -9.56
N GLY A 49 -3.68 3.59 -8.48
CA GLY A 49 -5.00 2.99 -8.56
C GLY A 49 -5.00 1.51 -8.94
N GLU A 50 -3.83 0.90 -9.11
CA GLU A 50 -3.69 -0.51 -9.52
C GLU A 50 -3.91 -1.49 -8.36
N LEU A 51 -3.68 -1.03 -7.13
CA LEU A 51 -3.92 -1.82 -5.92
C LEU A 51 -4.82 -1.05 -4.94
N SER A 52 -5.59 -1.81 -4.16
CA SER A 52 -6.29 -1.29 -2.97
C SER A 52 -5.38 -1.30 -1.75
N TRP A 53 -5.67 -0.46 -0.76
CA TRP A 53 -4.87 -0.41 0.48
C TRP A 53 -4.82 -1.77 1.20
N ALA A 54 -5.92 -2.52 1.19
CA ALA A 54 -5.99 -3.88 1.74
C ALA A 54 -4.96 -4.81 1.06
N GLN A 55 -4.91 -4.82 -0.28
CA GLN A 55 -3.94 -5.61 -1.05
C GLN A 55 -2.48 -5.18 -0.76
N VAL A 56 -2.22 -3.88 -0.58
CA VAL A 56 -0.90 -3.42 -0.14
C VAL A 56 -0.55 -3.94 1.24
N CYS A 57 -1.50 -3.93 2.18
CA CYS A 57 -1.30 -4.49 3.51
C CYS A 57 -1.04 -6.00 3.46
N GLU A 58 -1.81 -6.76 2.68
CA GLU A 58 -1.62 -8.21 2.50
C GLU A 58 -0.26 -8.53 1.85
N LEU A 59 0.11 -7.85 0.76
CA LEU A 59 1.40 -8.08 0.09
C LEU A 59 2.59 -7.67 0.96
N ARG A 60 2.45 -6.59 1.73
CA ARG A 60 3.46 -6.16 2.70
C ARG A 60 3.56 -7.16 3.85
N ASP A 61 2.45 -7.64 4.38
CA ASP A 61 2.42 -8.62 5.45
C ASP A 61 3.00 -9.96 4.98
N ALA A 62 2.60 -10.45 3.81
CA ALA A 62 3.18 -11.63 3.16
C ALA A 62 4.70 -11.47 2.95
N HIS A 63 5.19 -10.29 2.56
CA HIS A 63 6.62 -10.02 2.42
C HIS A 63 7.36 -9.99 3.77
N LYS A 64 6.71 -9.49 4.83
CA LYS A 64 7.25 -9.45 6.21
C LYS A 64 7.16 -10.83 6.88
N ALA A 65 6.19 -11.64 6.50
CA ALA A 65 5.93 -13.01 6.90
C ALA A 65 6.78 -14.04 6.15
N VAL A 66 7.79 -13.58 5.38
CA VAL A 66 8.95 -14.41 5.03
C VAL A 66 10.12 -14.10 5.98
N PRO A 67 10.07 -14.46 7.28
CA PRO A 67 11.28 -14.93 7.93
C PRO A 67 11.50 -16.36 7.41
N GLY A 68 12.69 -16.67 6.92
CA GLY A 68 13.03 -18.08 6.82
C GLY A 68 12.90 -18.72 8.20
N ILE A 69 12.18 -19.85 8.27
CA ILE A 69 12.48 -21.00 9.12
C ILE A 69 12.40 -20.81 10.65
N ASP A 70 11.18 -20.74 11.21
CA ASP A 70 10.84 -21.47 12.45
C ASP A 70 9.33 -21.43 12.76
N THR A 71 8.69 -22.60 12.69
CA THR A 71 7.58 -22.94 13.57
C THR A 71 7.81 -24.39 13.99
N PRO A 72 8.36 -24.65 15.18
CA PRO A 72 8.27 -25.96 15.80
C PRO A 72 6.97 -26.03 16.60
N ALA A 73 6.08 -26.96 16.21
CA ALA A 73 5.31 -27.84 17.09
C ALA A 73 4.44 -28.78 16.24
#